data_AF-A0A3D5LFV9-F1
#
_entry.id   AF-A0A3D5LFV9-F1
#
_cell.length_a   1.000
_cell.length_b   1.000
_cell.length_c   1.000
_cell.angle_alpha   90.00
_cell.angle_beta   90.00
_cell.angle_gamma   90.00
#
_symmetry.space_group_name_H-M   'P 1'
#
loop_
_entity.id
_entity.type
_entity.pdbx_description
1 polymer ?
#
loop_
_entity_poly.entity_id
_entity_poly.type
_entity_poly.pdbx_seq_one_letter_code
_entity_poly.pdbx_strand_id
1 'polypeptide(L)'
;MLEKMFKLKENNTTVKTEVLAGITTFMTMAYILAVNPSMLAAAGMDKTAVLMATCIASFIGTLAMAMLANYPFALAPGMGLNAYFAYTVCGAMGYDWKIALMAVFAEGLIFIVLSLTNVREAIFNAIPTTLKKGVSVGIGFFIAFLGLQDGHIVVNNDSTLVTIVDFTGDFHTLGIGAILALIGLFIISILYIRGVKGAILIGIAATWILGMIAQAIGLYIPDAEAGFYSLYPVWGLTDFTSLGETFGQCFKADFSTVRVFDFVVIILSFLFVDMFDTLGTLIGVANKAQML
;
A
#
# COMPACT_ATOMS: atom_id res chain seq x y z
N MET A 1 30.84 6.61 -15.58
CA MET A 1 30.11 6.99 -14.35
C MET A 1 29.30 5.81 -13.81
N LEU A 2 28.38 5.23 -14.60
CA LEU A 2 27.62 4.04 -14.20
C LEU A 2 28.49 2.85 -13.75
N GLU A 3 29.56 2.53 -14.49
CA GLU A 3 30.50 1.46 -14.10
C GLU A 3 31.24 1.72 -12.78
N LYS A 4 31.55 2.99 -12.47
CA LYS A 4 32.27 3.37 -11.23
C LYS A 4 31.35 3.41 -10.01
N MET A 5 30.06 3.67 -10.20
CA MET A 5 29.09 3.77 -9.10
C MET A 5 28.42 2.42 -8.83
N PHE A 6 27.92 1.74 -9.87
CA PHE A 6 27.12 0.51 -9.75
C PHE A 6 27.91 -0.76 -10.06
N LYS A 7 29.19 -0.65 -10.44
CA LYS A 7 30.12 -1.78 -10.62
C LYS A 7 29.53 -2.91 -11.50
N LEU A 8 28.95 -2.54 -12.64
CA LEU A 8 28.13 -3.44 -13.46
C LEU A 8 28.91 -4.69 -13.92
N LYS A 9 30.21 -4.58 -14.22
CA LYS A 9 31.05 -5.74 -14.55
C LYS A 9 31.31 -6.64 -13.34
N GLU A 10 31.50 -6.08 -12.14
CA GLU A 10 31.67 -6.88 -10.91
C GLU A 10 30.36 -7.62 -10.57
N ASN A 11 29.22 -7.00 -10.89
CA ASN A 11 27.88 -7.58 -10.72
C ASN A 11 27.42 -8.44 -11.92
N ASN A 12 28.29 -8.72 -12.90
CA ASN A 12 28.01 -9.53 -14.09
C ASN A 12 26.73 -9.11 -14.87
N THR A 13 26.43 -7.80 -14.93
CA THR A 13 25.20 -7.27 -15.55
C THR A 13 25.50 -6.28 -16.69
N THR A 14 24.46 -5.91 -17.44
CA THR A 14 24.53 -4.91 -18.53
C THR A 14 23.46 -3.84 -18.34
N VAL A 15 23.69 -2.64 -18.89
CA VAL A 15 22.71 -1.53 -18.84
C VAL A 15 21.33 -1.97 -19.36
N LYS A 16 21.28 -2.80 -20.42
CA LYS A 16 20.03 -3.34 -20.96
C LYS A 16 19.32 -4.24 -19.95
N THR A 17 20.07 -5.10 -19.26
CA THR A 17 19.54 -5.97 -18.21
C THR A 17 18.98 -5.15 -17.05
N GLU A 18 19.71 -4.14 -16.59
CA GLU A 18 19.29 -3.26 -15.48
C GLU A 18 18.03 -2.46 -15.81
N VAL A 19 17.94 -1.88 -17.02
CA VAL A 19 16.73 -1.16 -17.44
C VAL A 19 15.53 -2.10 -17.50
N LEU A 20 15.70 -3.31 -18.05
CA LEU A 20 14.62 -4.30 -18.11
C LEU A 20 14.22 -4.81 -16.72
N ALA A 21 15.19 -4.98 -15.82
CA ALA A 21 14.95 -5.34 -14.43
C ALA A 21 14.18 -4.22 -13.71
N GLY A 22 14.59 -2.96 -13.86
CA GLY A 22 13.89 -1.80 -13.31
C GLY A 22 12.45 -1.69 -13.80
N ILE A 23 12.21 -1.83 -15.11
CA ILE A 23 10.84 -1.87 -15.66
C ILE A 23 10.05 -3.05 -15.10
N THR A 24 10.67 -4.23 -14.99
CA THR A 24 10.01 -5.41 -14.41
C THR A 24 9.60 -5.14 -12.96
N THR A 25 10.50 -4.60 -12.14
CA THR A 25 10.24 -4.25 -10.74
C THR A 25 9.15 -3.20 -10.62
N PHE A 26 9.21 -2.13 -11.42
CA PHE A 26 8.16 -1.13 -11.50
C PHE A 26 6.79 -1.75 -11.79
N MET A 27 6.71 -2.63 -12.80
CA MET A 27 5.45 -3.30 -13.16
C MET A 27 4.91 -4.20 -12.04
N THR A 28 5.79 -4.76 -11.19
CA THR A 28 5.36 -5.56 -10.04
C THR A 28 4.84 -4.74 -8.86
N MET A 29 5.34 -3.51 -8.69
CA MET A 29 4.92 -2.61 -7.61
C MET A 29 3.84 -1.60 -8.03
N ALA A 30 3.59 -1.43 -9.33
CA ALA A 30 2.68 -0.43 -9.89
C ALA A 30 1.24 -0.51 -9.36
N TYR A 31 0.81 -1.65 -8.80
CA TYR A 31 -0.50 -1.75 -8.15
C TYR A 31 -0.67 -0.73 -7.01
N ILE A 32 0.42 -0.28 -6.38
CA ILE A 32 0.39 0.72 -5.31
C ILE A 32 -0.19 2.06 -5.77
N LEU A 33 -0.09 2.35 -7.07
CA LEU A 33 -0.65 3.56 -7.69
C LEU A 33 -2.18 3.55 -7.68
N ALA A 34 -2.80 2.38 -7.59
CA ALA A 34 -4.25 2.26 -7.43
C ALA A 34 -4.63 2.11 -5.96
N VAL A 35 -3.93 1.22 -5.23
CA VAL A 35 -4.35 0.78 -3.90
C VAL A 35 -4.02 1.81 -2.80
N ASN A 36 -2.86 2.48 -2.85
CA ASN A 36 -2.55 3.45 -1.80
C ASN A 36 -3.49 4.67 -1.81
N PRO A 37 -3.76 5.31 -2.98
CA PRO A 37 -4.74 6.38 -3.06
C PRO A 37 -6.15 5.97 -2.63
N SER A 38 -6.60 4.75 -2.96
CA SER A 38 -7.93 4.28 -2.54
C SER A 38 -8.03 4.13 -1.03
N MET A 39 -7.01 3.55 -0.39
CA MET A 39 -6.98 3.38 1.07
C MET A 39 -6.91 4.72 1.81
N LEU A 40 -5.99 5.61 1.45
CA LEU A 40 -5.85 6.89 2.14
C LEU A 40 -7.01 7.86 1.85
N ALA A 41 -7.70 7.71 0.72
CA ALA A 41 -8.93 8.45 0.48
C ALA A 41 -10.08 8.01 1.38
N ALA A 42 -10.10 6.76 1.85
CA ALA A 42 -11.05 6.34 2.88
C ALA A 42 -10.84 7.08 4.22
N ALA A 43 -9.63 7.61 4.45
CA ALA A 43 -9.33 8.49 5.59
C ALA A 43 -9.70 9.97 5.35
N GLY A 44 -10.20 10.33 4.16
CA GLY A 44 -10.56 11.69 3.78
C GLY A 44 -9.47 12.48 3.04
N MET A 45 -8.41 11.82 2.57
CA MET A 45 -7.37 12.47 1.75
C MET A 45 -7.77 12.54 0.27
N ASP A 46 -7.29 13.57 -0.45
CA ASP A 46 -7.49 13.65 -1.90
C ASP A 46 -6.72 12.53 -2.63
N LYS A 47 -7.41 11.80 -3.51
CA LYS A 47 -6.86 10.64 -4.24
C LYS A 47 -5.72 11.06 -5.16
N THR A 48 -5.84 12.18 -5.86
CA THR A 48 -4.84 12.64 -6.82
C THR A 48 -3.58 13.13 -6.12
N ALA A 49 -3.74 13.86 -5.02
CA ALA A 49 -2.66 14.31 -4.16
C ALA A 49 -1.87 13.13 -3.58
N VAL A 50 -2.56 12.11 -3.03
CA VAL A 50 -1.93 10.90 -2.49
C VAL A 50 -1.19 10.12 -3.57
N LEU A 51 -1.78 9.96 -4.76
CA LEU A 51 -1.12 9.31 -5.89
C LEU A 51 0.21 9.99 -6.22
N MET A 52 0.20 11.31 -6.37
CA MET A 52 1.41 12.07 -6.67
C MET A 52 2.44 11.98 -5.54
N ALA A 53 2.01 12.16 -4.29
CA ALA A 53 2.89 12.03 -3.13
C ALA A 53 3.55 10.65 -3.08
N THR A 54 2.79 9.58 -3.37
CA THR A 54 3.28 8.19 -3.43
C THR A 54 4.35 8.04 -4.51
N CYS A 55 4.10 8.52 -5.73
CA CYS A 55 5.05 8.47 -6.83
C CYS A 55 6.35 9.21 -6.50
N ILE A 56 6.24 10.44 -5.99
CA ILE A 56 7.38 11.30 -5.69
C ILE A 56 8.20 10.71 -4.54
N ALA A 57 7.54 10.30 -3.45
CA ALA A 57 8.22 9.70 -2.29
C ALA A 57 8.91 8.38 -2.65
N SER A 58 8.25 7.52 -3.44
CA SER A 58 8.85 6.25 -3.90
C SER A 58 10.03 6.48 -4.84
N PHE A 59 9.93 7.48 -5.73
CA PHE A 59 11.03 7.87 -6.60
C PHE A 59 12.23 8.38 -5.81
N ILE A 60 12.01 9.32 -4.88
CA ILE A 60 13.08 9.88 -4.03
C ILE A 60 13.70 8.79 -3.17
N GLY A 61 12.88 7.94 -2.53
CA GLY A 61 13.35 6.83 -1.69
C GLY A 61 14.18 5.82 -2.48
N THR A 62 13.68 5.38 -3.64
CA THR A 62 14.40 4.46 -4.52
C THR A 62 15.70 5.08 -5.06
N LEU A 63 15.68 6.36 -5.41
CA LEU A 63 16.87 7.08 -5.86
C LEU A 63 17.91 7.23 -4.73
N ALA A 64 17.46 7.52 -3.51
CA ALA A 64 18.32 7.56 -2.33
C ALA A 64 18.96 6.19 -2.05
N MET A 65 18.20 5.09 -2.17
CA MET A 65 18.75 3.73 -2.07
C MET A 65 19.78 3.44 -3.14
N ALA A 66 19.52 3.84 -4.38
CA ALA A 66 20.46 3.65 -5.48
C ALA A 66 21.75 4.46 -5.30
N MET A 67 21.67 5.73 -4.88
CA MET A 67 22.83 6.62 -4.82
C MET A 67 23.60 6.58 -3.50
N LEU A 68 22.91 6.44 -2.36
CA LEU A 68 23.53 6.48 -1.02
C LEU A 68 23.91 5.08 -0.54
N ALA A 69 23.01 4.11 -0.70
CA ALA A 69 23.22 2.75 -0.21
C ALA A 69 23.80 1.81 -1.28
N ASN A 70 23.65 2.16 -2.57
CA ASN A 70 24.06 1.34 -3.71
C ASN A 70 23.47 -0.08 -3.68
N TYR A 71 22.21 -0.21 -3.21
CA TYR A 71 21.46 -1.46 -3.21
C TYR A 71 20.37 -1.43 -4.29
N PRO A 72 20.13 -2.55 -4.99
CA PRO A 72 19.13 -2.66 -6.06
C PRO A 72 17.71 -2.87 -5.51
N PHE A 73 17.33 -2.10 -4.48
CA PHE A 73 16.04 -2.23 -3.79
C PHE A 73 15.14 -1.06 -4.16
N ALA A 74 13.96 -1.37 -4.69
CA ALA A 74 12.91 -0.39 -4.91
C ALA A 74 12.14 -0.14 -3.61
N LEU A 75 11.95 1.12 -3.26
CA LEU A 75 11.20 1.52 -2.08
C LEU A 75 9.84 2.09 -2.48
N ALA A 76 8.82 1.64 -1.76
CA ALA A 76 7.45 2.10 -1.86
C ALA A 76 6.81 2.07 -0.46
N PRO A 77 5.71 2.80 -0.23
CA PRO A 77 4.99 2.77 1.04
C PRO A 77 4.56 1.37 1.48
N GLY A 78 4.76 1.06 2.76
CA GLY A 78 4.36 -0.20 3.38
C GLY A 78 2.84 -0.29 3.52
N MET A 79 2.23 -1.30 2.87
CA MET A 79 0.77 -1.45 2.83
C MET A 79 0.14 -1.68 4.21
N GLY A 80 0.89 -2.30 5.14
CA GLY A 80 0.44 -2.48 6.52
C GLY A 80 0.27 -1.16 7.28
N LEU A 81 1.21 -0.23 7.10
CA LEU A 81 1.14 1.10 7.72
C LEU A 81 -0.02 1.91 7.14
N ASN A 82 -0.25 1.83 5.83
CA ASN A 82 -1.38 2.50 5.18
C ASN A 82 -2.73 1.97 5.70
N ALA A 83 -2.85 0.65 5.93
CA ALA A 83 -4.06 0.06 6.49
C ALA A 83 -4.30 0.51 7.94
N TYR A 84 -3.25 0.51 8.77
CA TYR A 84 -3.35 1.00 10.14
C TYR A 84 -3.72 2.49 10.16
N PHE A 85 -3.09 3.30 9.32
CA PHE A 85 -3.41 4.72 9.17
C PHE A 85 -4.89 4.95 8.83
N ALA A 86 -5.37 4.36 7.74
CA ALA A 86 -6.69 4.68 7.21
C ALA A 86 -7.82 4.10 8.07
N TYR A 87 -7.74 2.82 8.43
CA TYR A 87 -8.86 2.12 9.03
C TYR A 87 -8.80 2.10 10.56
N THR A 88 -7.61 2.13 11.16
CA THR A 88 -7.49 2.12 12.62
C THR A 88 -7.45 3.52 13.18
N VAL A 89 -6.47 4.34 12.76
CA VAL A 89 -6.29 5.69 13.32
C VAL A 89 -7.39 6.64 12.85
N CYS A 90 -7.65 6.69 11.55
CA CYS A 90 -8.67 7.61 11.02
C CYS A 90 -10.08 7.02 11.11
N GLY A 91 -10.24 5.72 10.87
CA GLY A 91 -11.51 5.02 10.99
C GLY A 91 -11.93 4.76 12.44
N ALA A 92 -11.40 3.70 13.04
CA ALA A 92 -11.86 3.20 14.34
C ALA A 92 -11.63 4.17 15.51
N MET A 93 -10.50 4.88 15.53
CA MET A 93 -10.19 5.87 16.57
C MET A 93 -10.79 7.26 16.26
N GLY A 94 -11.23 7.50 15.01
CA GLY A 94 -11.88 8.75 14.60
C GLY A 94 -10.98 9.98 14.54
N TYR A 95 -9.65 9.81 14.48
CA TYR A 95 -8.72 10.93 14.41
C TYR A 95 -8.61 11.50 12.98
N ASP A 96 -8.41 12.81 12.85
CA ASP A 96 -8.15 13.44 11.55
C ASP A 96 -6.85 12.90 10.94
N TRP A 97 -6.87 12.63 9.63
CA TRP A 97 -5.71 12.13 8.88
C TRP A 97 -4.47 13.03 9.00
N LYS A 98 -4.63 14.33 9.30
CA LYS A 98 -3.52 15.26 9.58
C LYS A 98 -2.77 14.90 10.85
N ILE A 99 -3.49 14.47 11.89
CA ILE A 99 -2.89 13.99 13.16
C ILE A 99 -2.13 12.70 12.88
N ALA A 100 -2.74 11.77 12.14
CA ALA A 100 -2.09 10.53 11.74
C ALA A 100 -0.82 10.80 10.92
N LEU A 101 -0.84 11.76 9.98
CA LEU A 101 0.35 12.18 9.23
C LEU A 101 1.43 12.78 10.12
N MET A 102 1.05 13.56 11.14
CA MET A 102 2.02 14.10 12.09
C MET A 102 2.63 13.01 12.97
N ALA A 103 1.86 11.99 13.33
CA ALA A 103 2.39 10.81 14.01
C ALA A 103 3.40 10.06 13.14
N VAL A 104 3.10 9.83 11.85
CA VAL A 104 4.03 9.20 10.89
C VAL A 104 5.29 10.06 10.69
N PHE A 105 5.15 11.38 10.61
CA PHE A 105 6.30 12.27 10.50
C PHE A 105 7.21 12.21 11.74
N ALA A 106 6.61 12.26 12.94
CA ALA A 106 7.34 12.14 14.20
C ALA A 106 8.01 10.77 14.36
N GLU A 107 7.29 9.71 13.99
CA GLU A 107 7.80 8.34 13.96
C GLU A 107 9.00 8.22 13.02
N GLY A 108 8.94 8.75 11.80
CA GLY A 108 10.07 8.73 10.87
C GLY A 108 11.32 9.44 11.40
N LEU A 109 11.16 10.54 12.14
CA LEU A 109 12.28 11.21 12.82
C LEU A 109 12.87 10.32 13.93
N ILE A 110 12.02 9.68 14.73
CA ILE A 110 12.44 8.71 15.74
C ILE A 110 13.18 7.54 15.08
N PHE A 111 12.67 7.04 13.96
CA PHE A 111 13.28 5.93 13.22
C PHE A 111 14.65 6.28 12.65
N ILE A 112 14.84 7.52 12.14
CA ILE A 112 16.15 8.03 11.72
C ILE A 112 17.12 8.04 12.92
N VAL A 113 16.70 8.59 14.06
CA VAL A 113 17.54 8.62 15.26
C VAL A 113 17.90 7.21 15.73
N LEU A 114 16.92 6.31 15.78
CA LEU A 114 17.14 4.92 16.15
C LEU A 114 18.07 4.22 15.15
N SER A 115 17.98 4.55 13.86
CA SER A 115 18.83 4.00 12.81
C SER A 115 20.29 4.45 12.87
N LEU A 116 20.54 5.64 13.42
CA LEU A 116 21.90 6.13 13.71
C LEU A 116 22.50 5.49 14.98
N THR A 117 21.71 4.74 15.74
CA THR A 117 22.14 4.06 16.96
C THR A 117 22.03 2.54 16.82
N ASN A 118 22.69 1.80 17.70
CA ASN A 118 22.56 0.34 17.75
C ASN A 118 21.24 -0.14 18.41
N VAL A 119 20.37 0.79 18.80
CA VAL A 119 19.12 0.48 19.50
C VAL A 119 18.17 -0.32 18.60
N ARG A 120 18.18 -0.08 17.28
CA ARG A 120 17.36 -0.86 16.33
C ARG A 120 17.66 -2.36 16.38
N GLU A 121 18.93 -2.73 16.44
CA GLU A 121 19.35 -4.13 16.47
C GLU A 121 19.07 -4.74 17.85
N ALA A 122 19.26 -3.96 18.92
CA ALA A 122 18.94 -4.39 20.28
C ALA A 122 17.45 -4.70 20.44
N ILE A 123 16.57 -3.81 19.97
CA ILE A 123 15.11 -4.03 19.99
C ILE A 123 14.76 -5.26 19.15
N PHE A 124 15.31 -5.37 17.94
CA PHE A 124 15.06 -6.53 17.10
C PHE A 124 15.50 -7.83 17.78
N ASN A 125 16.71 -7.89 18.34
CA ASN A 125 17.23 -9.09 18.99
C ASN A 125 16.47 -9.43 20.29
N ALA A 126 15.87 -8.44 20.95
CA ALA A 126 15.05 -8.66 22.14
C ALA A 126 13.68 -9.31 21.82
N ILE A 127 13.16 -9.14 20.61
CA ILE A 127 11.83 -9.65 20.26
C ILE A 127 11.91 -11.11 19.78
N PRO A 128 11.18 -12.04 20.40
CA PRO A 128 11.10 -13.43 19.96
C PRO A 128 10.70 -13.55 18.49
N THR A 129 11.34 -14.45 17.75
CA THR A 129 11.04 -14.70 16.33
C THR A 129 9.59 -15.10 16.09
N THR A 130 8.94 -15.74 17.07
CA THR A 130 7.50 -16.04 17.04
C THR A 130 6.64 -14.78 16.99
N LEU A 131 6.96 -13.75 17.79
CA LEU A 131 6.23 -12.48 17.75
C LEU A 131 6.48 -11.74 16.44
N LYS A 132 7.72 -11.75 15.93
CA LYS A 132 8.06 -11.16 14.62
C LYS A 132 7.20 -11.74 13.51
N LYS A 133 7.14 -13.08 13.43
CA LYS A 133 6.30 -13.78 12.44
C LYS A 133 4.81 -13.51 12.66
N GLY A 134 4.36 -13.48 13.92
CA GLY A 134 2.97 -13.23 14.28
C GLY A 134 2.48 -11.85 13.83
N VAL A 135 3.28 -10.80 14.00
CA VAL A 135 2.95 -9.45 13.56
C VAL A 135 2.80 -9.40 12.03
N SER A 136 3.74 -9.96 11.28
CA SER A 136 3.64 -10.00 9.80
C SER A 136 2.41 -10.76 9.32
N VAL A 137 2.09 -11.91 9.94
CA VAL A 137 0.91 -12.71 9.60
C VAL A 137 -0.39 -11.96 9.94
N GLY A 138 -0.44 -11.29 11.09
CA GLY A 138 -1.60 -10.51 11.52
C GLY A 138 -1.92 -9.36 10.56
N ILE A 139 -0.89 -8.58 10.17
CA ILE A 139 -1.05 -7.51 9.18
C ILE A 139 -1.48 -8.08 7.82
N GLY A 140 -0.91 -9.21 7.40
CA GLY A 140 -1.29 -9.88 6.15
C GLY A 140 -2.76 -10.31 6.14
N PHE A 141 -3.25 -10.94 7.21
CA PHE A 141 -4.66 -11.29 7.33
C PHE A 141 -5.57 -10.07 7.39
N PHE A 142 -5.15 -9.00 8.05
CA PHE A 142 -5.91 -7.76 8.12
C PHE A 142 -6.06 -7.11 6.73
N ILE A 143 -4.98 -6.99 5.97
CA ILE A 143 -5.03 -6.46 4.59
C ILE A 143 -5.85 -7.39 3.69
N ALA A 144 -5.70 -8.71 3.83
CA ALA A 144 -6.51 -9.66 3.06
C ALA A 144 -8.00 -9.52 3.36
N PHE A 145 -8.37 -9.34 4.63
CA PHE A 145 -9.74 -9.08 5.04
C PHE A 145 -10.29 -7.78 4.45
N LEU A 146 -9.51 -6.69 4.49
CA LEU A 146 -9.87 -5.43 3.83
C LEU A 146 -10.07 -5.62 2.33
N GLY A 147 -9.21 -6.38 1.66
CA GLY A 147 -9.37 -6.70 0.24
C GLY A 147 -10.67 -7.49 -0.05
N LEU A 148 -11.09 -8.38 0.85
CA LEU A 148 -12.39 -9.08 0.74
C LEU A 148 -13.57 -8.12 0.96
N GLN A 149 -13.41 -7.11 1.81
CA GLN A 149 -14.41 -6.09 2.08
C GLN A 149 -14.54 -5.09 0.92
N ASP A 150 -13.43 -4.55 0.42
CA ASP A 150 -13.38 -3.67 -0.76
C ASP A 150 -13.86 -4.40 -2.03
N GLY A 151 -13.60 -5.71 -2.10
CA GLY A 151 -14.12 -6.60 -3.14
C GLY A 151 -15.59 -6.97 -2.96
N HIS A 152 -16.26 -6.51 -1.90
CA HIS A 152 -17.65 -6.81 -1.55
C HIS A 152 -17.97 -8.30 -1.39
N ILE A 153 -16.97 -9.14 -1.12
CA ILE A 153 -17.18 -10.56 -0.80
C ILE A 153 -17.63 -10.69 0.66
N VAL A 154 -17.04 -9.87 1.53
CA VAL A 154 -17.42 -9.73 2.94
C VAL A 154 -18.13 -8.39 3.11
N VAL A 155 -19.34 -8.42 3.65
CA VAL A 155 -20.17 -7.24 3.90
C VAL A 155 -20.56 -7.15 5.37
N ASN A 156 -20.92 -5.95 5.82
CA ASN A 156 -21.36 -5.75 7.21
C ASN A 156 -22.70 -6.45 7.46
N ASN A 157 -22.87 -6.95 8.68
CA ASN A 157 -24.16 -7.38 9.21
C ASN A 157 -24.30 -6.79 10.61
N ASP A 158 -25.37 -6.06 10.89
CA ASP A 158 -25.50 -5.34 12.16
C ASP A 158 -25.50 -6.26 13.40
N SER A 159 -25.79 -7.56 13.23
CA SER A 159 -25.77 -8.54 14.31
C SER A 159 -24.43 -9.27 14.46
N THR A 160 -23.73 -9.56 13.38
CA THR A 160 -22.48 -10.36 13.40
C THR A 160 -21.24 -9.57 13.02
N LEU A 161 -21.38 -8.29 12.66
CA LEU A 161 -20.40 -7.37 12.08
C LEU A 161 -19.83 -7.80 10.71
N VAL A 162 -19.93 -9.08 10.37
CA VAL A 162 -19.45 -9.67 9.12
C VAL A 162 -20.42 -10.73 8.61
N THR A 163 -20.69 -10.71 7.30
CA THR A 163 -21.38 -11.77 6.56
C THR A 163 -20.82 -11.87 5.14
N ILE A 164 -21.15 -12.94 4.43
CA ILE A 164 -20.88 -13.06 2.98
C ILE A 164 -21.96 -12.28 2.23
N VAL A 165 -21.60 -11.70 1.09
CA VAL A 165 -22.53 -11.01 0.19
C VAL A 165 -23.73 -11.87 -0.20
N ASP A 166 -24.91 -11.27 -0.18
CA ASP A 166 -26.13 -11.88 -0.68
C ASP A 166 -26.30 -11.57 -2.18
N PHE A 167 -26.10 -12.59 -3.01
CA PHE A 167 -26.27 -12.49 -4.45
C PHE A 167 -27.73 -12.37 -4.91
N THR A 168 -28.69 -12.63 -4.02
CA THR A 168 -30.13 -12.60 -4.36
C THR A 168 -30.76 -11.22 -4.17
N GLY A 169 -30.25 -10.42 -3.23
CA GLY A 169 -30.75 -9.08 -2.92
C GLY A 169 -30.21 -8.01 -3.86
N ASP A 170 -28.89 -7.97 -4.07
CA ASP A 170 -28.23 -6.88 -4.81
C ASP A 170 -27.16 -7.41 -5.77
N PHE A 171 -27.64 -8.13 -6.80
CA PHE A 171 -26.77 -8.76 -7.78
C PHE A 171 -26.03 -7.75 -8.65
N HIS A 172 -26.66 -6.62 -8.99
CA HIS A 172 -26.18 -5.67 -9.99
C HIS A 172 -25.12 -4.68 -9.47
N THR A 173 -24.88 -4.62 -8.15
CA THR A 173 -23.82 -3.80 -7.55
C THR A 173 -22.85 -4.65 -6.74
N LEU A 174 -23.28 -5.12 -5.57
CA LEU A 174 -22.50 -5.92 -4.62
C LEU A 174 -22.12 -7.28 -5.20
N GLY A 175 -23.10 -7.99 -5.77
CA GLY A 175 -22.90 -9.33 -6.32
C GLY A 175 -21.89 -9.33 -7.48
N ILE A 176 -22.03 -8.42 -8.44
CA ILE A 176 -21.09 -8.33 -9.56
C ILE A 176 -19.70 -7.85 -9.10
N GLY A 177 -19.62 -6.98 -8.09
CA GLY A 177 -18.35 -6.61 -7.44
C GLY A 177 -17.61 -7.82 -6.88
N ALA A 178 -18.30 -8.65 -6.10
CA ALA A 178 -17.74 -9.89 -5.54
C ALA A 178 -17.31 -10.89 -6.62
N ILE A 179 -18.09 -11.04 -7.68
CA ILE A 179 -17.74 -11.92 -8.82
C ILE A 179 -16.49 -11.40 -9.52
N LEU A 180 -16.40 -10.09 -9.80
CA LEU A 180 -15.24 -9.48 -10.44
C LEU A 180 -13.99 -9.60 -9.55
N ALA A 181 -14.13 -9.45 -8.23
CA ALA A 181 -13.04 -9.65 -7.28
C ALA A 181 -12.51 -11.10 -7.31
N LEU A 182 -13.40 -12.10 -7.30
CA LEU A 182 -13.02 -13.51 -7.41
C LEU A 182 -12.35 -13.81 -8.76
N ILE A 183 -12.93 -13.37 -9.87
CA ILE A 183 -12.35 -13.55 -11.21
C ILE A 183 -10.97 -12.89 -11.28
N GLY A 184 -10.80 -11.68 -10.74
CA GLY A 184 -9.51 -11.01 -10.67
C GLY A 184 -8.48 -11.76 -9.86
N LEU A 185 -8.86 -12.27 -8.69
CA LEU A 185 -8.00 -13.10 -7.86
C LEU A 185 -7.53 -14.36 -8.61
N PHE A 186 -8.44 -15.02 -9.34
CA PHE A 186 -8.11 -16.17 -10.19
C PHE A 186 -7.14 -15.81 -11.32
N ILE A 187 -7.39 -14.71 -12.04
CA ILE A 187 -6.51 -14.23 -13.12
C ILE A 187 -5.11 -13.95 -12.56
N ILE A 188 -5.01 -13.20 -11.46
CA ILE A 188 -3.73 -12.88 -10.81
C ILE A 188 -3.01 -14.16 -10.40
N SER A 189 -3.72 -15.10 -9.77
CA SER A 189 -3.13 -16.37 -9.31
C SER A 189 -2.61 -17.21 -10.47
N ILE A 190 -3.36 -17.33 -11.58
CA ILE A 190 -2.92 -18.06 -12.78
C ILE A 190 -1.68 -17.41 -13.40
N LEU A 191 -1.70 -16.08 -13.57
CA LEU A 191 -0.57 -15.33 -14.13
C LEU A 191 0.67 -15.41 -13.24
N TYR A 192 0.48 -15.36 -11.93
CA TYR A 192 1.55 -15.47 -10.94
C TYR A 192 2.19 -16.86 -10.95
N ILE A 193 1.39 -17.93 -10.96
CA ILE A 193 1.87 -19.32 -11.05
C ILE A 193 2.61 -19.56 -12.37
N ARG A 194 2.16 -18.93 -13.47
CA ARG A 194 2.84 -18.99 -14.78
C ARG A 194 4.10 -18.12 -14.87
N GLY A 195 4.48 -17.41 -13.81
CA GLY A 195 5.67 -16.58 -13.77
C GLY A 195 5.60 -15.34 -14.68
N VAL A 196 4.40 -14.84 -14.97
CA VAL A 196 4.22 -13.65 -15.81
C VAL A 196 4.64 -12.40 -15.02
N LYS A 197 5.57 -11.63 -15.60
CA LYS A 197 6.03 -10.37 -15.01
C LYS A 197 4.89 -9.35 -14.96
N GLY A 198 4.66 -8.73 -13.80
CA GLY A 198 3.55 -7.80 -13.61
C GLY A 198 2.17 -8.48 -13.54
N ALA A 199 2.11 -9.77 -13.18
CA ALA A 199 0.86 -10.54 -13.04
C ALA A 199 -0.25 -9.80 -12.27
N ILE A 200 0.11 -9.12 -11.17
CA ILE A 200 -0.83 -8.34 -10.37
C ILE A 200 -1.42 -7.18 -11.19
N LEU A 201 -0.57 -6.36 -11.84
CA LEU A 201 -1.03 -5.23 -12.65
C LEU A 201 -1.87 -5.67 -13.84
N ILE A 202 -1.44 -6.72 -14.54
CA ILE A 202 -2.19 -7.28 -15.68
C ILE A 202 -3.54 -7.81 -15.20
N GLY A 203 -3.58 -8.48 -14.04
CA GLY A 203 -4.83 -8.94 -13.44
C GLY A 203 -5.77 -7.80 -13.07
N ILE A 204 -5.26 -6.74 -12.42
CA ILE A 204 -6.05 -5.53 -12.12
C ILE A 204 -6.62 -4.92 -13.39
N ALA A 205 -5.79 -4.73 -14.42
CA ALA A 205 -6.23 -4.16 -15.70
C ALA A 205 -7.27 -5.06 -16.41
N ALA A 206 -7.06 -6.37 -16.41
CA ALA A 206 -8.00 -7.33 -16.99
C ALA A 206 -9.34 -7.32 -16.26
N THR A 207 -9.34 -7.34 -14.93
CA THR A 207 -10.56 -7.24 -14.12
C THR A 207 -11.27 -5.91 -14.32
N TRP A 208 -10.53 -4.81 -14.43
CA TRP A 208 -11.10 -3.50 -14.70
C TRP A 208 -11.78 -3.44 -16.08
N ILE A 209 -11.17 -4.03 -17.12
CA ILE A 209 -11.78 -4.16 -18.46
C ILE A 209 -13.05 -5.02 -18.39
N LEU A 210 -13.01 -6.15 -17.68
CA LEU A 210 -14.20 -6.99 -17.48
C LEU A 210 -15.31 -6.22 -16.75
N GLY A 211 -14.96 -5.39 -15.77
CA GLY A 211 -15.88 -4.50 -15.09
C GLY A 211 -16.52 -3.46 -16.02
N MET A 212 -15.74 -2.81 -16.89
CA MET A 212 -16.28 -1.90 -17.90
C MET A 212 -17.23 -2.61 -18.89
N ILE A 213 -16.90 -3.86 -19.28
CA ILE A 213 -17.79 -4.67 -20.11
C ILE A 213 -19.09 -4.98 -19.35
N ALA A 214 -18.99 -5.38 -18.07
CA ALA A 214 -20.15 -5.64 -17.22
C ALA A 214 -21.05 -4.39 -17.08
N GLN A 215 -20.46 -3.20 -16.98
CA GLN A 215 -21.21 -1.95 -17.00
C GLN A 215 -21.91 -1.71 -18.34
N ALA A 216 -21.21 -1.93 -19.46
CA ALA A 216 -21.73 -1.69 -20.81
C ALA A 216 -22.95 -2.57 -21.15
N ILE A 217 -22.97 -3.81 -20.65
CA ILE A 217 -24.07 -4.76 -20.88
C ILE A 217 -25.18 -4.68 -19.80
N GLY A 218 -25.07 -3.74 -18.86
CA GLY A 218 -26.05 -3.54 -17.79
C GLY A 218 -26.01 -4.58 -16.66
N LEU A 219 -24.94 -5.40 -16.57
CA LEU A 219 -24.74 -6.28 -15.42
C LEU A 219 -24.29 -5.51 -14.18
N TYR A 220 -23.44 -4.49 -14.36
CA TYR A 220 -23.07 -3.54 -13.32
C TYR A 220 -23.80 -2.21 -13.52
N ILE A 221 -24.53 -1.77 -12.50
CA ILE A 221 -25.25 -0.50 -12.52
C ILE A 221 -24.58 0.44 -11.51
N PRO A 222 -23.96 1.55 -11.96
CA PRO A 222 -23.40 2.54 -11.04
C PRO A 222 -24.50 3.17 -10.19
N ASP A 223 -24.26 3.23 -8.89
CA ASP A 223 -25.07 3.92 -7.90
C ASP A 223 -24.14 4.78 -7.02
N ALA A 224 -24.09 6.07 -7.31
CA ALA A 224 -23.21 7.00 -6.60
C ALA A 224 -23.62 7.19 -5.12
N GLU A 225 -24.90 7.02 -4.78
CA GLU A 225 -25.38 7.15 -3.39
C GLU A 225 -24.93 5.96 -2.55
N ALA A 226 -24.90 4.77 -3.15
CA ALA A 226 -24.38 3.55 -2.53
C ALA A 226 -22.85 3.38 -2.66
N GLY A 227 -22.13 4.37 -3.23
CA GLY A 227 -20.67 4.34 -3.38
C GLY A 227 -20.15 3.52 -4.57
N PHE A 228 -21.03 3.10 -5.48
CA PHE A 228 -20.73 2.38 -6.71
C PHE A 228 -20.55 3.35 -7.88
N TYR A 229 -19.31 3.76 -8.12
CA TYR A 229 -18.98 4.71 -9.18
C TYR A 229 -18.83 4.05 -10.56
N SER A 230 -19.00 4.83 -11.62
CA SER A 230 -18.72 4.32 -12.97
C SER A 230 -17.28 3.84 -13.11
N LEU A 231 -17.12 2.70 -13.79
CA LEU A 231 -15.83 2.08 -14.07
C LEU A 231 -15.13 2.70 -15.29
N TYR A 232 -15.82 3.56 -16.05
CA TYR A 232 -15.21 4.25 -17.18
C TYR A 232 -14.18 5.28 -16.70
N PRO A 233 -13.01 5.36 -17.36
CA PRO A 233 -11.99 6.33 -16.99
C PRO A 233 -12.53 7.75 -17.20
N VAL A 234 -12.48 8.54 -16.13
CA VAL A 234 -12.65 9.99 -16.24
C VAL A 234 -11.30 10.56 -16.66
N TRP A 235 -11.21 11.06 -17.88
CA TRP A 235 -9.99 11.69 -18.41
C TRP A 235 -9.83 13.10 -17.83
N GLY A 236 -9.63 13.18 -16.52
CA GLY A 236 -9.11 14.38 -15.86
C GLY A 236 -7.60 14.39 -15.96
N LEU A 237 -7.01 15.52 -16.37
CA LEU A 237 -5.60 15.76 -16.06
C LEU A 237 -5.45 15.69 -14.55
N THR A 238 -4.52 14.86 -14.05
CA THR A 238 -4.14 14.89 -12.64
C THR A 238 -3.74 16.32 -12.30
N ASP A 239 -4.54 16.97 -11.47
CA ASP A 239 -4.28 18.35 -11.09
C ASP A 239 -3.05 18.38 -10.20
N PHE A 240 -1.91 18.82 -10.74
CA PHE A 240 -0.66 18.92 -9.99
C PHE A 240 -0.76 19.88 -8.80
N THR A 241 -1.75 20.76 -8.78
CA THR A 241 -2.02 21.69 -7.68
C THR A 241 -2.56 20.98 -6.43
N SER A 242 -3.19 19.81 -6.59
CA SER A 242 -3.73 19.00 -5.48
C SER A 242 -2.65 18.50 -4.52
N LEU A 243 -1.38 18.43 -4.94
CA LEU A 243 -0.27 18.11 -4.03
C LEU A 243 -0.19 19.10 -2.85
N GLY A 244 -0.52 20.37 -3.09
CA GLY A 244 -0.57 21.40 -2.05
C GLY A 244 -1.66 21.18 -1.00
N GLU A 245 -2.69 20.39 -1.31
CA GLU A 245 -3.78 20.08 -0.39
C GLU A 245 -3.35 19.11 0.70
N THR A 246 -2.37 18.23 0.42
CA THR A 246 -1.85 17.24 1.39
C THR A 246 -0.47 17.59 1.93
N PHE A 247 0.36 18.30 1.15
CA PHE A 247 1.71 18.66 1.55
C PHE A 247 1.73 19.60 2.78
N GLY A 248 2.49 19.22 3.80
CA GLY A 248 2.67 20.02 5.03
C GLY A 248 1.42 20.11 5.92
N GLN A 249 0.35 19.36 5.63
CA GLN A 249 -0.87 19.36 6.44
C GLN A 249 -0.68 18.72 7.82
N CYS A 250 0.35 17.89 8.00
CA CYS A 250 0.77 17.38 9.31
C CYS A 250 1.04 18.51 10.31
N PHE A 251 1.54 19.67 9.86
CA PHE A 251 1.80 20.83 10.71
C PHE A 251 0.57 21.69 10.98
N LYS A 252 -0.56 21.40 10.31
CA LYS A 252 -1.86 22.05 10.52
C LYS A 252 -2.83 21.14 11.29
N ALA A 253 -2.33 20.06 11.88
CA ALA A 253 -3.13 19.16 12.70
C ALA A 253 -3.68 19.89 13.92
N ASP A 254 -4.98 19.75 14.17
CA ASP A 254 -5.60 20.23 15.39
C ASP A 254 -5.42 19.18 16.49
N PHE A 255 -4.63 19.52 17.51
CA PHE A 255 -4.36 18.65 18.65
C PHE A 255 -5.38 18.81 19.80
N SER A 256 -6.36 19.71 19.66
CA SER A 256 -7.33 19.99 20.72
C SER A 256 -8.17 18.77 21.12
N THR A 257 -8.42 17.86 20.17
CA THR A 257 -9.21 16.63 20.35
C THR A 257 -8.34 15.40 20.65
N VAL A 258 -7.02 15.52 20.59
CA VAL A 258 -6.09 14.38 20.69
C VAL A 258 -5.61 14.19 22.11
N ARG A 259 -5.84 13.01 22.65
CA ARG A 259 -5.23 12.61 23.93
C ARG A 259 -3.75 12.34 23.68
N VAL A 260 -2.86 13.01 24.42
CA VAL A 260 -1.40 12.82 24.31
C VAL A 260 -1.01 11.35 24.42
N PHE A 261 -1.67 10.59 25.30
CA PHE A 261 -1.42 9.16 25.45
C PHE A 261 -1.73 8.37 24.17
N ASP A 262 -2.89 8.63 23.54
CA ASP A 262 -3.29 7.95 22.31
C ASP A 262 -2.33 8.29 21.16
N PHE A 263 -1.87 9.54 21.08
CA PHE A 263 -0.87 9.97 20.10
C PHE A 263 0.46 9.23 20.25
N VAL A 264 0.93 9.04 21.49
CA VAL A 264 2.13 8.24 21.77
C VAL A 264 1.92 6.78 21.38
N VAL A 265 0.75 6.20 21.68
CA VAL A 265 0.42 4.82 21.29
C VAL A 265 0.41 4.67 19.77
N ILE A 266 -0.14 5.63 19.03
CA ILE A 266 -0.13 5.63 17.56
C ILE A 266 1.30 5.67 17.03
N ILE A 267 2.15 6.59 17.51
CA ILE A 267 3.56 6.69 17.11
C ILE A 267 4.29 5.38 17.37
N LEU A 268 4.14 4.81 18.57
CA LEU A 268 4.79 3.55 18.91
C LEU A 268 4.29 2.40 18.04
N SER A 269 3.00 2.38 17.71
CA SER A 269 2.43 1.35 16.85
C SER A 269 2.98 1.43 15.43
N PHE A 270 3.07 2.64 14.85
CA PHE A 270 3.75 2.84 13.56
C PHE A 270 5.21 2.40 13.62
N LEU A 271 5.94 2.80 14.66
CA LEU A 271 7.36 2.46 14.83
C LEU A 271 7.59 0.95 14.89
N PHE A 272 6.75 0.22 15.63
CA PHE A 272 6.85 -1.24 15.70
C PHE A 272 6.57 -1.89 14.34
N VAL A 273 5.51 -1.47 13.66
CA VAL A 273 5.16 -2.00 12.35
C VAL A 273 6.26 -1.71 11.33
N ASP A 274 6.77 -0.48 11.26
CA ASP A 274 7.84 -0.09 10.33
C ASP A 274 9.13 -0.87 10.56
N MET A 275 9.54 -1.02 11.82
CA MET A 275 10.73 -1.78 12.17
C MET A 275 10.64 -3.24 11.69
N PHE A 276 9.47 -3.87 11.83
CA PHE A 276 9.29 -5.24 11.35
C PHE A 276 9.20 -5.32 9.83
N ASP A 277 8.56 -4.36 9.17
CA ASP A 277 8.44 -4.34 7.71
C ASP A 277 9.81 -4.10 7.05
N THR A 278 10.57 -3.12 7.54
CA THR A 278 11.92 -2.82 7.07
C THR A 278 12.85 -4.02 7.23
N LEU A 279 12.87 -4.67 8.39
CA LEU A 279 13.75 -5.82 8.64
C LEU A 279 13.30 -7.06 7.87
N GLY A 280 11.98 -7.31 7.81
CA GLY A 280 11.41 -8.40 7.04
C GLY A 280 11.72 -8.28 5.56
N THR A 281 11.56 -7.09 5.00
CA THR A 281 11.84 -6.79 3.59
C THR A 281 13.33 -6.87 3.29
N LEU A 282 14.19 -6.25 4.12
CA LEU A 282 15.65 -6.34 3.93
C LEU A 282 16.13 -7.78 3.97
N ILE A 283 15.75 -8.57 4.98
CA ILE A 283 16.17 -9.98 5.08
C ILE A 283 15.60 -10.78 3.91
N GLY A 284 14.33 -10.58 3.55
CA GLY A 284 13.67 -11.32 2.48
C GLY A 284 14.26 -11.07 1.09
N VAL A 285 14.50 -9.80 0.76
CA VAL A 285 15.05 -9.40 -0.53
C VAL A 285 16.56 -9.64 -0.57
N ALA A 286 17.30 -9.31 0.48
CA ALA A 286 18.75 -9.54 0.54
C ALA A 286 19.10 -11.03 0.50
N ASN A 287 18.34 -11.90 1.16
CA ASN A 287 18.59 -13.34 1.10
C ASN A 287 18.37 -13.88 -0.33
N LYS A 288 17.30 -13.46 -1.00
CA LYS A 288 17.05 -13.83 -2.41
C LYS A 288 18.09 -13.23 -3.37
N ALA A 289 18.61 -12.05 -3.06
CA ALA A 289 19.65 -11.38 -3.83
C ALA A 289 21.08 -11.84 -3.46
N GLN A 290 21.23 -12.73 -2.47
CA GLN A 290 22.53 -13.14 -1.90
C GLN A 290 23.39 -11.97 -1.40
N MET A 291 22.75 -10.96 -0.78
CA MET A 291 23.36 -9.72 -0.27
C MET A 291 23.29 -9.59 1.26
N LEU A 292 23.18 -10.70 2.00
CA LEU A 292 23.19 -10.74 3.48
C LEU A 292 24.60 -10.66 4.06
#